data_AF-A0A349G7V3-F1
#
_entry.id   AF-A0A349G7V3-F1
#
_cell.length_a   1.000
_cell.length_b   1.000
_cell.length_c   1.000
_cell.angle_alpha   90.00
_cell.angle_beta   90.00
_cell.angle_gamma   90.00
#
_symmetry.space_group_name_H-M   'P 1'
#
loop_
_entity.id
_entity.type
_entity.pdbx_description
1 polymer ?
#
loop_
_entity_poly.entity_id
_entity_poly.type
_entity_poly.pdbx_seq_one_letter_code
_entity_poly.pdbx_strand_id
1 'polypeptide(L)'
;MKTSLKRIAVLIASLIVLSAIYVLLSVVPIPTNPLPTSVKMVALPSPPHYKEVTSNEDIHAIFNMIKDSDLKPVMHFEKGWQVRLVYKGGDITVINNYVNINGRWFKAKDNISDKLRIYYEDLKIEEKPWQ
;
A
#
# COMPACT_ATOMS: atom_id res chain seq x y z
N MET A 1 -32.54 -25.96 -28.08
CA MET A 1 -32.05 -26.49 -26.78
C MET A 1 -30.52 -26.48 -26.64
N LYS A 2 -29.74 -26.93 -27.64
CA LYS A 2 -28.25 -26.90 -27.56
C LYS A 2 -27.64 -25.49 -27.52
N THR A 3 -28.24 -24.51 -28.20
CA THR A 3 -27.75 -23.12 -28.28
C THR A 3 -27.94 -22.34 -26.98
N SER A 4 -29.03 -22.57 -26.25
CA SER A 4 -29.26 -21.96 -24.93
C SER A 4 -28.29 -22.50 -23.89
N LEU A 5 -28.00 -23.82 -23.91
CA LEU A 5 -27.04 -24.43 -22.99
C LEU A 5 -25.61 -23.88 -23.17
N LYS A 6 -25.17 -23.68 -24.44
CA LYS A 6 -23.87 -23.07 -24.75
C LYS A 6 -23.78 -21.62 -24.28
N ARG A 7 -24.85 -20.82 -24.45
CA ARG A 7 -24.90 -19.42 -23.98
C ARG A 7 -24.83 -19.34 -22.44
N ILE A 8 -25.55 -20.23 -21.75
CA ILE A 8 -25.51 -20.32 -20.28
C ILE A 8 -24.09 -20.68 -19.81
N ALA A 9 -23.44 -21.66 -20.44
CA ALA A 9 -22.07 -22.03 -20.10
C ALA A 9 -21.07 -20.88 -20.28
N VAL A 10 -21.20 -20.11 -21.38
CA VAL A 10 -20.35 -18.92 -21.62
C VAL A 10 -20.60 -17.85 -20.54
N LEU A 11 -21.85 -17.57 -20.18
CA LEU A 11 -22.17 -16.60 -19.13
C LEU A 11 -21.60 -17.01 -17.77
N ILE A 12 -21.68 -18.29 -17.41
CA ILE A 12 -21.09 -18.81 -16.17
C ILE A 12 -19.56 -18.66 -16.20
N ALA A 13 -18.91 -19.03 -17.30
CA ALA A 13 -17.47 -18.88 -17.45
C ALA A 13 -17.03 -17.41 -17.33
N SER A 14 -17.75 -16.47 -17.97
CA SER A 14 -17.48 -15.04 -17.85
C SER A 14 -17.63 -14.54 -16.41
N LEU A 15 -18.66 -15.00 -15.68
CA LEU A 15 -18.86 -14.62 -14.28
C LEU A 15 -17.74 -15.11 -13.38
N ILE A 16 -17.25 -16.34 -13.60
CA ILE A 16 -16.11 -16.91 -12.85
C ILE A 16 -14.82 -16.11 -13.12
N VAL A 17 -14.58 -15.71 -14.37
CA VAL A 17 -13.41 -14.89 -14.71
C VAL A 17 -13.50 -13.51 -14.05
N LEU A 18 -14.66 -12.87 -14.10
CA LEU A 18 -14.90 -11.56 -13.46
C LEU A 18 -14.71 -11.64 -11.93
N SER A 19 -15.22 -12.69 -11.29
CA SER A 19 -15.06 -12.86 -9.84
C SER A 19 -13.59 -13.11 -9.45
N ALA A 20 -12.85 -13.91 -10.24
CA ALA A 20 -11.42 -14.13 -10.02
C ALA A 20 -10.61 -12.83 -10.15
N ILE A 21 -10.91 -12.00 -11.16
CA ILE A 21 -10.28 -10.68 -11.33
C ILE A 21 -10.58 -9.77 -10.12
N TYR A 22 -11.83 -9.75 -9.66
CA TYR A 22 -12.23 -8.94 -8.51
C TYR A 22 -11.49 -9.35 -7.22
N VAL A 23 -11.37 -10.66 -6.97
CA VAL A 23 -10.60 -11.18 -5.83
C VAL A 23 -9.14 -10.75 -5.93
N LEU A 24 -8.52 -10.88 -7.11
CA LEU A 24 -7.12 -10.51 -7.33
C LEU A 24 -6.86 -9.01 -7.11
N LEU A 25 -7.78 -8.15 -7.54
CA LEU A 25 -7.70 -6.70 -7.32
C LEU A 25 -7.92 -6.31 -5.84
N SER A 26 -8.70 -7.11 -5.11
CA SER A 26 -8.97 -6.91 -3.68
C SER A 26 -7.80 -7.31 -2.78
N VAL A 27 -6.85 -8.10 -3.28
CA VAL A 27 -5.62 -8.42 -2.54
C VAL A 27 -4.70 -7.20 -2.52
N VAL A 28 -4.43 -6.73 -1.31
CA VAL A 28 -3.49 -5.63 -1.03
C VAL A 28 -2.03 -6.13 -1.24
N PRO A 29 -1.24 -5.54 -2.16
CA PRO A 29 0.11 -6.02 -2.50
C PRO A 29 1.20 -5.54 -1.54
N ILE A 30 1.03 -5.79 -0.24
CA ILE A 30 2.02 -5.44 0.78
C ILE A 30 2.86 -6.69 1.09
N PRO A 31 4.20 -6.57 1.23
CA PRO A 31 5.02 -7.68 1.72
C PRO A 31 4.57 -8.08 3.13
N THR A 32 4.33 -9.37 3.34
CA THR A 32 3.86 -9.91 4.64
C THR A 32 4.86 -10.87 5.26
N ASN A 33 5.59 -11.66 4.46
CA ASN A 33 6.78 -12.40 4.87
C ASN A 33 7.52 -12.97 3.63
N PRO A 34 8.85 -12.83 3.53
CA PRO A 34 9.69 -12.00 4.39
C PRO A 34 9.43 -10.50 4.15
N LEU A 35 9.60 -9.69 5.20
CA LEU A 35 9.64 -8.23 5.06
C LEU A 35 10.94 -7.76 4.40
N PRO A 36 10.98 -6.57 3.80
CA PRO A 36 12.21 -6.00 3.27
C PRO A 36 13.24 -5.76 4.38
N THR A 37 14.52 -5.79 4.02
CA THR A 37 15.64 -5.58 4.95
C THR A 37 15.91 -4.11 5.27
N SER A 38 15.38 -3.19 4.47
CA SER A 38 15.50 -1.75 4.64
C SER A 38 14.30 -1.04 4.01
N VAL A 39 13.85 0.03 4.67
CA VAL A 39 12.79 0.92 4.20
C VAL A 39 13.28 2.36 4.35
N LYS A 40 13.30 3.10 3.24
CA LYS A 40 13.46 4.56 3.28
C LYS A 40 12.09 5.17 3.53
N MET A 41 11.91 5.78 4.69
CA MET A 41 10.70 6.52 5.04
C MET A 41 10.95 8.00 4.83
N VAL A 42 10.13 8.64 4.00
CA VAL A 42 10.19 10.06 3.68
C VAL A 42 8.93 10.70 4.22
N ALA A 43 9.05 11.80 4.95
CA ALA A 43 7.91 12.55 5.48
C ALA A 43 8.09 14.05 5.20
N LEU A 44 6.98 14.76 4.98
CA LEU A 44 6.96 16.22 4.91
C LEU A 44 7.18 16.84 6.31
N PRO A 45 7.83 18.02 6.44
CA PRO A 45 7.85 19.14 5.48
C PRO A 45 9.10 19.25 4.56
N SER A 46 9.13 20.31 3.74
CA SER A 46 10.12 20.57 2.67
C SER A 46 11.34 21.37 3.19
N PRO A 47 12.59 21.09 2.77
CA PRO A 47 12.98 20.08 1.79
C PRO A 47 12.79 18.66 2.34
N PRO A 48 12.41 17.70 1.48
CA PRO A 48 12.13 16.35 1.93
C PRO A 48 13.38 15.69 2.52
N HIS A 49 13.19 15.01 3.65
CA HIS A 49 14.21 14.19 4.30
C HIS A 49 13.70 12.77 4.47
N TYR A 50 14.62 11.81 4.59
CA TYR A 50 14.30 10.43 4.85
C TYR A 50 15.09 9.82 6.00
N LYS A 51 14.46 8.86 6.67
CA LYS A 51 15.09 7.95 7.63
C LYS A 51 15.21 6.58 6.97
N GLU A 52 16.40 6.01 7.02
CA GLU A 52 16.66 4.66 6.52
C GLU A 52 16.47 3.66 7.66
N VAL A 53 15.31 3.00 7.67
CA VAL A 53 14.92 2.05 8.71
C VAL A 53 15.44 0.67 8.32
N THR A 54 16.36 0.13 9.12
CA THR A 54 16.97 -1.19 8.91
C THR A 54 16.68 -2.16 10.07
N SER A 55 16.13 -1.66 11.17
CA SER A 55 15.68 -2.47 12.31
C SER A 55 14.48 -3.32 11.90
N ASN A 56 14.55 -4.63 12.13
CA ASN A 56 13.42 -5.53 11.86
C ASN A 56 12.18 -5.13 12.65
N GLU A 57 12.33 -4.74 13.92
CA GLU A 57 11.22 -4.31 14.78
C GLU A 57 10.47 -3.13 14.18
N ASP A 58 11.20 -2.11 13.74
CA ASP A 58 10.61 -0.89 13.18
C ASP A 58 9.98 -1.15 11.81
N ILE A 59 10.62 -1.98 10.98
CA ILE A 59 10.05 -2.40 9.69
C ILE A 59 8.74 -3.15 9.94
N HIS A 60 8.70 -4.08 10.90
CA HIS A 60 7.48 -4.78 11.28
C HIS A 60 6.39 -3.81 11.76
N ALA A 61 6.75 -2.83 12.60
CA ALA A 61 5.81 -1.82 13.08
C ALA A 61 5.20 -1.02 11.90
N ILE A 62 6.03 -0.56 10.96
CA ILE A 62 5.57 0.17 9.77
C ILE A 62 4.57 -0.65 8.96
N PHE A 63 4.91 -1.89 8.61
CA PHE A 63 4.04 -2.72 7.77
C PHE A 63 2.77 -3.17 8.50
N ASN A 64 2.82 -3.40 9.82
CA ASN A 64 1.63 -3.70 10.61
C ASN A 64 0.68 -2.50 10.67
N MET A 65 1.17 -1.27 10.86
CA MET A 65 0.33 -0.07 10.83
C MET A 65 -0.46 0.05 9.52
N ILE A 66 0.15 -0.31 8.39
CA ILE A 66 -0.51 -0.28 7.08
C ILE A 66 -1.53 -1.42 6.96
N LYS A 67 -1.15 -2.63 7.35
CA LYS A 67 -2.02 -3.82 7.31
C LYS A 67 -3.27 -3.63 8.18
N ASP A 68 -3.11 -3.06 9.37
CA ASP A 68 -4.18 -2.90 10.36
C ASP A 68 -5.13 -1.73 10.02
N SER A 69 -4.85 -0.96 8.96
CA SER A 69 -5.64 0.20 8.54
C SER A 69 -6.90 -0.13 7.72
N ASP A 70 -7.28 -1.40 7.59
CA ASP A 70 -8.48 -1.87 6.85
C ASP A 70 -8.57 -1.29 5.44
N LEU A 71 -7.56 -1.61 4.61
CA LEU A 71 -7.41 -1.07 3.26
C LEU A 71 -8.46 -1.62 2.29
N LYS A 72 -9.25 -0.71 1.70
CA LYS A 72 -10.25 -1.05 0.68
C LYS A 72 -9.83 -0.52 -0.69
N PRO A 73 -9.90 -1.32 -1.78
CA PRO A 73 -9.52 -0.87 -3.10
C PRO A 73 -10.42 0.28 -3.58
N VAL A 74 -9.82 1.30 -4.20
CA VAL A 74 -10.54 2.46 -4.74
C VAL A 74 -10.00 2.86 -6.11
N MET A 75 -10.86 3.41 -6.96
CA MET A 75 -10.41 4.15 -8.15
C MET A 75 -10.08 5.57 -7.72
N HIS A 76 -8.81 5.82 -7.41
CA HIS A 76 -8.30 7.13 -7.02
C HIS A 76 -7.01 7.41 -7.80
N PHE A 77 -6.68 8.69 -7.97
CA PHE A 77 -5.38 9.11 -8.47
C PHE A 77 -5.06 10.48 -7.90
N GLU A 78 -3.96 10.56 -7.17
CA GLU A 78 -3.50 11.80 -6.55
C GLU A 78 -1.99 11.90 -6.70
N LYS A 79 -1.51 13.13 -6.93
CA LYS A 79 -0.08 13.42 -7.07
C LYS A 79 0.48 13.88 -5.73
N GLY A 80 1.75 13.60 -5.50
CA GLY A 80 2.45 13.97 -4.27
C GLY A 80 2.38 12.86 -3.23
N TRP A 81 2.82 13.18 -2.00
CA TRP A 81 2.87 12.27 -0.86
C TRP A 81 3.05 13.08 0.43
N GLN A 82 2.41 12.67 1.52
CA GLN A 82 2.71 13.16 2.87
C GLN A 82 3.75 12.27 3.54
N VAL A 83 3.61 10.95 3.33
CA VAL A 83 4.59 9.95 3.71
C VAL A 83 4.84 9.05 2.50
N ARG A 84 6.12 8.71 2.26
CA ARG A 84 6.52 7.74 1.25
C ARG A 84 7.44 6.70 1.86
N LEU A 85 7.18 5.43 1.57
CA LEU A 85 8.03 4.30 1.93
C LEU A 85 8.60 3.70 0.65
N VAL A 86 9.92 3.57 0.58
CA VAL A 86 10.61 2.97 -0.56
C VAL A 86 11.46 1.82 -0.06
N TYR A 87 11.28 0.63 -0.64
CA TYR A 87 12.01 -0.56 -0.26
C TYR A 87 12.30 -1.45 -1.49
N LYS A 88 13.16 -2.46 -1.31
CA LYS A 88 13.42 -3.42 -2.38
C LYS A 88 12.17 -4.26 -2.66
N GLY A 89 11.53 -4.01 -3.79
CA GLY A 89 10.31 -4.71 -4.22
C GLY A 89 9.06 -3.84 -4.29
N GLY A 90 9.15 -2.55 -3.96
CA GLY A 90 8.02 -1.65 -4.15
C GLY A 90 8.14 -0.29 -3.47
N ASP A 91 7.09 0.50 -3.65
CA ASP A 91 6.88 1.74 -2.92
C ASP A 91 5.45 1.88 -2.43
N ILE A 92 5.31 2.57 -1.31
CA ILE A 92 4.04 2.92 -0.69
C ILE A 92 3.99 4.43 -0.54
N THR A 93 2.96 5.04 -1.09
CA THR A 93 2.71 6.49 -0.97
C THR A 93 1.43 6.70 -0.18
N VAL A 94 1.47 7.61 0.78
CA VAL A 94 0.34 7.91 1.66
C VAL A 94 -0.02 9.38 1.57
N ILE A 95 -1.30 9.66 1.35
CA ILE A 95 -1.89 11.01 1.30
C ILE A 95 -3.22 10.98 2.05
N ASN A 96 -3.29 11.65 3.19
CA ASN A 96 -4.40 11.55 4.15
C ASN A 96 -4.67 10.07 4.49
N ASN A 97 -5.87 9.58 4.17
CA ASN A 97 -6.25 8.18 4.32
C ASN A 97 -6.17 7.37 3.02
N TYR A 98 -5.58 7.90 1.95
CA TYR A 98 -5.33 7.17 0.71
C TYR A 98 -3.92 6.59 0.71
N VAL A 99 -3.82 5.33 0.31
CA VAL A 99 -2.58 4.57 0.27
C VAL A 99 -2.41 4.01 -1.15
N ASN A 100 -1.37 4.43 -1.84
CA ASN A 100 -0.93 3.82 -3.09
C ASN A 100 0.15 2.79 -2.77
N ILE A 101 -0.02 1.56 -3.23
CA ILE A 101 0.96 0.48 -3.06
C ILE A 101 1.24 -0.08 -4.45
N ASN A 102 2.47 0.12 -4.94
CA ASN A 102 2.88 -0.32 -6.28
C ASN A 102 1.89 0.09 -7.38
N GLY A 103 1.39 1.33 -7.34
CA GLY A 103 0.45 1.87 -8.32
C GLY A 103 -1.03 1.55 -8.08
N ARG A 104 -1.38 0.70 -7.11
CA ARG A 104 -2.78 0.40 -6.75
C ARG A 104 -3.23 1.24 -5.57
N TRP A 105 -4.40 1.85 -5.69
CA TRP A 105 -4.95 2.74 -4.67
C TRP A 105 -5.93 2.05 -3.74
N PHE A 106 -5.76 2.35 -2.47
CA PHE A 106 -6.59 1.87 -1.37
C PHE A 106 -6.98 3.05 -0.48
N LYS A 107 -8.12 2.94 0.17
CA LYS A 107 -8.57 3.85 1.21
C LYS A 107 -8.50 3.14 2.55
N ALA A 108 -7.72 3.70 3.46
CA ALA A 108 -7.70 3.31 4.87
C ALA A 108 -8.95 3.82 5.58
N LYS A 109 -9.37 3.08 6.60
CA LYS A 109 -10.49 3.48 7.47
C LYS A 109 -10.16 4.74 8.27
N ASP A 110 -8.93 4.80 8.82
CA ASP A 110 -8.45 5.91 9.65
C ASP A 110 -7.38 6.74 8.92
N ASN A 111 -7.02 7.89 9.50
CA ASN A 111 -5.93 8.72 8.99
C ASN A 111 -4.56 8.07 9.23
N ILE A 112 -4.11 7.27 8.26
CA ILE A 112 -2.82 6.57 8.31
C ILE A 112 -1.62 7.51 8.10
N SER A 113 -1.78 8.62 7.37
CA SER A 113 -0.68 9.57 7.16
C SER A 113 -0.18 10.16 8.48
N ASP A 114 -1.09 10.53 9.39
CA ASP A 114 -0.73 11.05 10.71
C ASP A 114 -0.04 9.98 11.57
N LYS A 115 -0.54 8.74 11.58
CA LYS A 115 0.08 7.63 12.34
C LYS A 115 1.53 7.41 11.90
N LEU A 116 1.75 7.35 10.59
CA LEU A 116 3.09 7.16 10.02
C LEU A 116 3.98 8.39 10.23
N ARG A 117 3.43 9.61 10.15
CA ARG A 117 4.20 10.85 10.40
C ARG A 117 4.69 10.92 11.85
N ILE A 118 3.81 10.64 12.82
CA ILE A 118 4.19 10.61 14.24
C ILE A 118 5.27 9.54 14.46
N TYR A 119 5.09 8.36 13.89
CA TYR A 119 6.10 7.30 13.98
C TYR A 119 7.44 7.73 13.38
N TYR A 120 7.42 8.40 12.22
CA TYR A 120 8.63 8.97 11.62
C TYR A 120 9.33 9.96 12.56
N GLU A 121 8.60 10.87 13.19
CA GLU A 121 9.13 11.87 14.12
C GLU A 121 9.78 11.19 15.35
N ASP A 122 9.17 10.12 15.87
CA ASP A 122 9.64 9.39 17.05
C ASP A 122 10.87 8.49 16.78
N LEU A 123 11.14 8.13 15.52
CA LEU A 123 12.31 7.33 15.17
C LEU A 123 13.61 8.07 15.50
N LYS A 124 14.43 7.47 16.37
CA LYS A 124 15.77 7.96 16.72
C LYS A 124 16.82 7.57 15.66
N ILE A 125 16.54 7.90 14.41
CA ILE A 125 17.39 7.64 13.25
C ILE A 125 17.76 8.98 12.64
N GLU A 126 19.03 9.13 12.25
CA GLU A 126 19.52 10.32 11.56
C GLU A 126 18.76 10.55 10.24
N GLU A 127 18.30 11.78 10.03
CA GLU A 127 17.65 12.19 8.79
C GLU A 127 18.69 12.51 7.72
N LYS A 128 18.42 12.03 6.50
CA LYS A 128 19.24 12.29 5.31
C LYS A 128 18.43 13.09 4.30
N PRO A 129 19.05 14.02 3.56
CA PRO A 129 18.33 14.77 2.53
C PRO A 129 17.82 13.83 1.44
N TRP A 130 16.56 14.02 1.03
CA TRP A 130 15.97 13.29 -0.09
C TRP A 130 16.43 13.92 -1.40
N GLN A 131 17.17 13.16 -2.20
CA GLN A 131 17.71 13.57 -3.51
C GLN A 131 16.80 13.16 -4.65
#